data_AF-A0A7W9ZXG3-F1
#
_entry.id   AF-A0A7W9ZXG3-F1
#
_cell.length_a   1.000
_cell.length_b   1.000
_cell.length_c   1.000
_cell.angle_alpha   90.00
_cell.angle_beta   90.00
_cell.angle_gamma   90.00
#
_symmetry.space_group_name_H-M   'P 1'
#
loop_
_entity.id
_entity.type
_entity.pdbx_description
1 polymer ?
#
loop_
_entity_poly.entity_id
_entity_poly.type
_entity_poly.pdbx_seq_one_letter_code
_entity_poly.pdbx_strand_id
1 'polypeptide(L)' 'MTIKCLGPVDLGDKPLTQAQVEKFWITDRERLLTCIRRHLALRDFYADRDAALEGGK' A
#
# COMPACT_ATOMS: atom_id res chain seq x y z
N MET A 1 4.80 -13.80 -10.29
CA MET A 1 3.48 -13.56 -9.66
C MET A 1 3.52 -12.23 -8.95
N THR A 2 2.66 -11.27 -9.29
CA THR A 2 2.50 -10.04 -8.50
C THR A 2 1.70 -10.38 -7.24
N ILE A 3 2.30 -10.18 -6.07
CA ILE A 3 1.61 -10.38 -4.78
C ILE A 3 0.49 -9.33 -4.68
N LYS A 4 -0.75 -9.74 -4.42
CA LYS A 4 -1.86 -8.79 -4.24
C LYS A 4 -1.66 -7.95 -2.97
N CYS A 5 -2.17 -6.72 -2.94
CA CYS A 5 -2.18 -5.95 -1.69
C CYS A 5 -3.06 -6.64 -0.65
N LEU A 6 -2.64 -6.57 0.61
CA LEU A 6 -3.48 -7.01 1.71
C LEU A 6 -4.70 -6.09 1.78
N GLY A 7 -5.89 -6.68 1.85
CA GLY A 7 -7.14 -5.95 2.01
C GLY A 7 -7.33 -5.44 3.44
N PRO A 8 -8.52 -4.89 3.74
CA PRO A 8 -8.83 -4.38 5.06
C PRO A 8 -8.65 -5.40 6.18
N VAL A 9 -8.41 -4.93 7.40
CA VAL A 9 -8.49 -5.79 8.59
C VAL A 9 -9.91 -6.31 8.80
N ASP A 10 -10.03 -7.58 9.18
CA ASP A 10 -11.32 -8.16 9.57
C ASP A 10 -11.63 -7.74 11.01
N LEU A 11 -12.78 -7.10 11.20
CA LEU A 11 -13.24 -6.60 12.50
C LEU A 11 -14.07 -7.65 13.25
N GLY A 12 -14.58 -8.68 12.56
CA GLY A 12 -15.60 -9.58 13.08
C GLY A 12 -16.89 -8.87 13.49
N ASP A 13 -17.71 -9.57 14.29
CA ASP A 13 -19.09 -9.12 14.62
C ASP A 13 -19.28 -8.74 16.09
N LYS A 14 -18.19 -8.71 16.88
CA LYS A 14 -18.27 -8.42 18.32
C LYS A 14 -17.97 -6.95 18.60
N PRO A 15 -18.55 -6.38 19.68
CA PRO A 15 -18.17 -5.04 20.14
C PRO A 15 -16.66 -4.95 20.38
N LEU A 16 -16.06 -3.87 19.88
CA LEU A 16 -14.64 -3.59 20.05
C LEU A 16 -14.44 -2.64 21.21
N THR A 17 -13.39 -2.90 22.00
CA THR A 17 -12.84 -1.91 22.92
C THR A 17 -12.10 -0.82 22.14
N GLN A 18 -11.94 0.36 22.74
CA GLN A 18 -11.16 1.45 22.14
C GLN A 18 -9.74 1.01 21.72
N ALA A 19 -9.06 0.24 22.57
CA ALA A 19 -7.72 -0.28 22.29
C ALA A 19 -7.68 -1.21 21.06
N GLN A 20 -8.75 -2.00 20.84
CA GLN A 20 -8.85 -2.85 19.66
C GLN A 20 -9.09 -2.02 18.40
N VAL A 21 -9.97 -1.01 18.47
CA VAL A 21 -10.22 -0.09 17.36
C VAL A 21 -8.91 0.59 16.92
N GLU A 22 -8.15 1.13 17.86
CA GLU A 22 -6.87 1.79 17.56
C GLU A 22 -5.87 0.85 16.91
N LYS A 23 -5.76 -0.39 17.43
CA LYS A 23 -4.88 -1.40 16.85
C LYS A 23 -5.26 -1.75 15.42
N PHE A 24 -6.55 -1.96 15.16
CA PHE A 24 -7.05 -2.28 13.83
C PHE A 24 -6.87 -1.12 12.86
N TRP A 25 -7.13 0.11 13.31
CA TRP A 25 -6.90 1.32 12.53
C TRP A 25 -5.44 1.48 12.10
N ILE A 26 -4.49 1.30 13.03
CA ILE A 26 -3.05 1.35 12.72
C ILE A 26 -2.68 0.29 11.69
N THR A 27 -3.13 -0.95 11.91
CA THR A 27 -2.81 -2.07 11.03
C THR A 27 -3.35 -1.84 9.61
N ASP A 28 -4.58 -1.34 9.49
CA ASP A 28 -5.19 -1.04 8.20
C ASP A 28 -4.43 0.05 7.45
N ARG A 29 -4.06 1.12 8.16
CA ARG A 29 -3.25 2.22 7.62
C ARG A 29 -1.88 1.74 7.12
N GLU A 30 -1.23 0.84 7.86
CA GLU A 30 0.05 0.25 7.45
C GLU A 30 -0.07 -0.59 6.17
N ARG A 31 -1.17 -1.34 6.01
CA ARG A 31 -1.46 -2.11 4.78
C ARG A 31 -1.61 -1.19 3.57
N LEU A 32 -2.35 -0.09 3.71
CA LEU A 32 -2.54 0.91 2.65
C LEU A 32 -1.20 1.55 2.25
N LEU A 33 -0.43 2.01 3.23
CA LEU A 33 0.86 2.66 2.98
C LEU A 33 1.88 1.72 2.32
N THR A 34 1.89 0.46 2.73
CA THR A 34 2.78 -0.55 2.13
C THR A 34 2.38 -0.84 0.68
N CYS A 35 1.08 -0.99 0.42
CA CYS A 35 0.55 -1.20 -0.92
C CYS A 35 0.92 -0.05 -1.86
N ILE A 36 0.63 1.20 -1.48
CA ILE A 36 0.87 2.36 -2.35
C ILE A 36 2.37 2.56 -2.62
N ARG A 37 3.25 2.41 -1.62
CA ARG A 37 4.70 2.53 -1.82
C ARG A 37 5.22 1.58 -2.89
N ARG A 38 4.72 0.34 -2.93
CA ARG A 38 5.09 -0.63 -3.96
C ARG A 38 4.61 -0.22 -5.36
N HIS A 39 3.38 0.29 -5.48
CA HIS A 39 2.85 0.73 -6.76
C HIS A 39 3.56 1.98 -7.28
N LEU A 40 3.89 2.92 -6.38
CA LEU A 40 4.69 4.10 -6.70
C LEU A 40 6.09 3.70 -7.15
N ALA A 41 6.76 2.76 -6.47
CA ALA A 41 8.08 2.29 -6.88
C ALA A 41 8.09 1.73 -8.32
N LEU A 42 7.05 0.98 -8.71
CA LEU A 42 6.93 0.50 -10.10
C LEU A 42 6.69 1.63 -11.09
N ARG A 43 5.80 2.57 -10.75
CA ARG A 43 5.51 3.74 -11.59
C ARG A 43 6.77 4.58 -11.79
N ASP A 44 7.48 4.87 -10.70
CA ASP A 44 8.65 5.74 -10.69
C ASP A 44 9.79 5.10 -11.50
N PHE A 45 10.00 3.78 -11.39
CA PHE A 45 10.93 3.05 -12.25
C PHE A 45 10.65 3.26 -13.75
N TYR A 46 9.39 3.17 -14.17
CA TYR A 46 9.04 3.37 -15.58
C TYR A 46 9.15 4.85 -16.00
N ALA A 47 8.76 5.78 -15.12
CA ALA A 47 8.91 7.21 -15.38
C ALA A 47 10.39 7.58 -15.58
N ASP A 48 11.28 7.10 -14.71
CA ASP A 48 12.73 7.36 -14.79
C ASP A 48 13.33 6.76 -16.06
N ARG A 49 12.94 5.53 -16.42
CA ARG A 49 13.37 4.87 -17.67
C ARG A 49 12.95 5.69 -18.89
N ASP A 50 11.69 6.09 -18.95
CA ASP A 50 11.13 6.78 -20.12
C ASP A 50 11.76 8.16 -20.29
N ALA A 51 11.97 8.90 -19.19
CA ALA A 51 12.71 10.16 -19.20
C ALA A 51 14.15 10.01 -19.73
N ALA A 52 14.84 8.93 -19.35
CA ALA A 52 16.20 8.66 -19.84
C ALA A 52 16.24 8.34 -21.34
N LEU A 53 15.21 7.69 -21.89
CA LEU A 53 15.10 7.38 -23.31
C LEU A 53 14.78 8.62 -24.15
N GLU A 54 13.95 9.54 -23.62
CA GLU A 54 13.60 10.79 -24.30
C GLU A 54 14.77 11.79 -24.35
N GLY A 55 15.61 11.83 -23.30
CA GLY A 55 16.80 12.68 -23.23
C GLY A 55 18.03 12.16 -24.00
N GLY A 56 17.94 10.95 -24.58
CA GLY A 56 19.01 10.31 -25.36
C GLY A 56 19.02 10.63 -26.86
N LYS A 57 18.32 11.69 -27.29
CA LYS A 57 18.38 12.23 -28.66
C LYS A 57 19.43 13.33 -28.79
#